data_AF-A0AAW3WI20-F1
#
_entry.id   AF-A0AAW3WI20-F1
#
_cell.length_a   1.000
_cell.length_b   1.000
_cell.length_c   1.000
_cell.angle_alpha   90.00
_cell.angle_beta   90.00
_cell.angle_gamma   90.00
#
_symmetry.space_group_name_H-M   'P 1'
#
loop_
_entity.id
_entity.type
_entity.pdbx_description
1 polymer ?
#
loop_
_entity_poly.entity_id
_entity_poly.type
_entity_poly.pdbx_seq_one_letter_code
_entity_poly.pdbx_strand_id
1 'polypeptide(L)'
;MAKKAKMVVDKEFKIAEIDKRIYGSFIEHLGRAVYGGVYQPGHMSADENGFRKDVMELVKELEVPIIRYPGGNFVSSFYWEDSVGPVAERPKRLELAWRSLETNEIGLNEFSKWTRAVGAEVMMAVNLGTRGIADACNLLEYCNHNGGTKYSDLRIQHGVKDPHKIKTWCLGNEMDGPWQVGHKISEEYGRLALETGRAMKLIDPDIELVSCGSSNTGMPTFPEWEAITLEHTYEVADFVSLHQYYGNRFNDTANFWAQSVDMEHFIRTVTATCDYIKAKKRSKKTMNLSFDEWNVWFHSNQEDDDIMKNNPWQKAPKLLEDVYDFEDAILVGLMLIVLMKHSDRVKMACLAQLVNVIAPIMTEENGPAWKQTIYYPYLHASKYGRGIALQPVISSPKHDTID
;
A
#
# COMPACT_ATOMS: atom_id res chain seq x y z
N MET A 1 2.70 26.08 -35.49
CA MET A 1 1.34 25.52 -35.58
C MET A 1 0.95 24.99 -34.20
N ALA A 2 -0.30 25.14 -33.76
CA ALA A 2 -0.76 24.51 -32.51
C ALA A 2 -0.67 22.98 -32.63
N LYS A 3 -0.14 22.31 -31.60
CA LYS A 3 -0.15 20.84 -31.50
C LYS A 3 -1.61 20.34 -31.46
N LYS A 4 -1.93 19.27 -32.19
CA LYS A 4 -3.29 18.68 -32.27
C LYS A 4 -3.26 17.20 -31.96
N ALA A 5 -4.14 16.73 -31.08
CA ALA A 5 -4.37 15.31 -30.78
C ALA A 5 -5.82 14.92 -31.13
N LYS A 6 -6.05 13.63 -31.40
CA LYS A 6 -7.36 13.03 -31.69
C LYS A 6 -7.55 11.75 -30.86
N MET A 7 -8.75 11.53 -30.34
CA MET A 7 -9.11 10.33 -29.58
C MET A 7 -10.49 9.82 -30.04
N VAL A 8 -10.63 8.51 -30.20
CA VAL A 8 -11.93 7.84 -30.38
C VAL A 8 -12.36 7.25 -29.05
N VAL A 9 -13.62 7.48 -28.67
CA VAL A 9 -14.24 6.97 -27.45
C VAL A 9 -15.49 6.18 -27.84
N ASP A 10 -15.37 4.85 -27.83
CA ASP A 10 -16.44 3.94 -28.22
C ASP A 10 -16.72 2.96 -27.07
N LYS A 11 -17.97 2.92 -26.62
CA LYS A 11 -18.42 2.10 -25.48
C LYS A 11 -18.33 0.59 -25.75
N GLU A 12 -18.20 0.17 -27.01
CA GLU A 12 -18.05 -1.23 -27.38
C GLU A 12 -16.60 -1.70 -27.25
N PHE A 13 -15.63 -0.79 -27.28
CA PHE A 13 -14.21 -1.11 -27.09
C PHE A 13 -13.85 -0.99 -25.59
N LYS A 14 -14.20 -2.02 -24.82
CA LYS A 14 -13.99 -2.07 -23.37
C LYS A 14 -12.63 -2.71 -23.04
N ILE A 15 -11.96 -2.19 -22.01
CA ILE A 15 -10.84 -2.84 -21.34
C ILE A 15 -11.38 -3.77 -20.26
N ALA A 16 -11.93 -3.20 -19.18
CA ALA A 16 -12.54 -3.95 -18.08
C ALA A 16 -13.41 -3.04 -17.21
N GLU A 17 -14.24 -3.66 -16.37
CA GLU A 17 -14.79 -2.97 -15.19
C GLU A 17 -13.66 -2.66 -14.21
N ILE A 18 -13.62 -1.41 -13.75
CA ILE A 18 -12.65 -0.93 -12.78
C ILE A 18 -13.01 -1.47 -11.40
N ASP A 19 -12.11 -2.27 -10.83
CA ASP A 19 -12.20 -2.63 -9.41
C ASP A 19 -11.96 -1.37 -8.57
N LYS A 20 -12.91 -1.01 -7.70
CA LYS A 20 -12.78 0.18 -6.85
C LYS A 20 -11.48 0.21 -6.04
N ARG A 21 -10.91 -0.96 -5.73
CA ARG A 21 -9.69 -1.10 -4.92
C ARG A 21 -8.44 -0.55 -5.61
N ILE A 22 -8.48 -0.16 -6.89
CA ILE A 22 -7.41 0.64 -7.50
C ILE A 22 -7.31 2.07 -6.93
N TYR A 23 -8.33 2.52 -6.20
CA TYR A 23 -8.33 3.78 -5.46
C TYR A 23 -8.09 3.57 -3.96
N GLY A 24 -7.31 2.53 -3.62
CA GLY A 24 -6.86 2.29 -2.26
C GLY A 24 -5.71 3.22 -1.85
N SER A 25 -5.39 3.22 -0.57
CA SER A 25 -4.24 3.95 -0.04
C SER A 25 -3.56 3.14 1.06
N PHE A 26 -2.65 3.75 1.79
CA PHE A 26 -1.73 3.05 2.66
C PHE A 26 -1.43 3.90 3.90
N ILE A 27 -1.40 3.26 5.07
CA ILE A 27 -0.90 3.84 6.33
C ILE A 27 0.11 2.87 6.93
N GLU A 28 1.34 3.33 7.05
CA GLU A 28 2.39 2.68 7.81
C GLU A 28 2.55 3.32 9.19
N HIS A 29 3.05 2.55 10.14
CA HIS A 29 3.68 3.10 11.34
C HIS A 29 5.03 3.73 10.98
N LEU A 30 4.97 4.86 10.26
CA LEU A 30 6.10 5.64 9.76
C LEU A 30 5.85 7.11 10.09
N GLY A 31 6.86 7.75 10.67
CA GLY A 31 6.86 9.19 10.90
C GLY A 31 5.59 9.68 11.59
N ARG A 32 4.90 10.64 10.96
CA ARG A 32 3.64 11.20 11.46
C ARG A 32 2.37 10.67 10.78
N ALA A 33 2.42 9.54 10.08
CA ALA A 33 1.21 8.97 9.46
C ALA A 33 0.16 8.58 10.51
N VAL A 34 0.59 7.84 11.53
CA VAL A 34 -0.25 7.45 12.66
C VAL A 34 -0.31 8.56 13.71
N TYR A 35 0.81 8.77 14.40
CA TYR A 35 0.92 9.69 15.52
C TYR A 35 1.10 11.14 15.03
N GLY A 36 0.17 12.02 15.38
CA GLY A 36 0.11 13.40 14.87
C GLY A 36 -0.55 13.52 13.50
N GLY A 37 -0.78 12.41 12.80
CA GLY A 37 -1.58 12.31 11.57
C GLY A 37 -3.01 11.90 11.88
N VAL A 38 -3.35 10.63 11.65
CA VAL A 38 -4.71 10.12 11.88
C VAL A 38 -5.11 10.15 13.37
N TYR A 39 -4.14 9.97 14.27
CA TYR A 39 -4.35 9.88 15.72
C TYR A 39 -3.58 10.97 16.47
N GLN A 40 -4.33 11.82 17.17
CA GLN A 40 -3.78 12.88 18.02
C GLN A 40 -4.75 13.18 19.19
N PRO A 41 -4.67 12.42 20.29
CA PRO A 41 -5.42 12.71 21.50
C PRO A 41 -5.19 14.14 21.99
N GLY A 42 -6.26 14.82 22.40
CA GLY A 42 -6.21 16.21 22.86
C GLY A 42 -6.26 17.26 21.74
N HIS A 43 -6.19 16.86 20.47
CA HIS A 43 -6.45 17.77 19.36
C HIS A 43 -7.90 18.28 19.40
N MET A 44 -8.15 19.55 19.04
CA MET A 44 -9.51 20.12 19.08
C MET A 44 -10.52 19.39 18.18
N SER A 45 -10.03 18.74 17.12
CA SER A 45 -10.83 17.95 16.18
C SER A 45 -10.88 16.46 16.52
N ALA A 46 -10.20 16.01 17.59
CA ALA A 46 -10.19 14.60 17.96
C ALA A 46 -11.61 14.11 18.35
N ASP A 47 -11.95 12.88 17.97
CA ASP A 47 -13.11 12.16 18.48
C ASP A 47 -12.81 11.55 19.88
N GLU A 48 -13.76 10.84 20.46
CA GLU A 48 -13.57 10.19 21.77
C GLU A 48 -12.50 9.09 21.77
N ASN A 49 -12.02 8.66 20.60
CA ASN A 49 -10.98 7.66 20.43
C ASN A 49 -9.62 8.29 20.13
N GLY A 50 -9.52 9.62 20.08
CA GLY A 50 -8.29 10.35 19.76
C GLY A 50 -8.02 10.50 18.25
N PHE A 51 -8.93 10.08 17.38
CA PHE A 51 -8.79 10.23 15.93
C PHE A 51 -9.23 11.61 15.45
N ARG A 52 -8.43 12.22 14.57
CA ARG A 52 -8.71 13.54 14.02
C ARG A 52 -9.89 13.51 13.04
N LYS A 53 -11.02 14.13 13.41
CA LYS A 53 -12.23 14.18 12.57
C LYS A 53 -12.02 14.94 11.26
N ASP A 54 -11.23 16.01 11.27
CA ASP A 54 -10.90 16.76 10.06
C ASP A 54 -10.08 15.92 9.06
N VAL A 55 -9.14 15.10 9.54
CA VAL A 55 -8.43 14.12 8.70
C VAL A 55 -9.40 13.08 8.16
N MET A 56 -10.30 12.54 8.99
CA MET A 56 -11.31 11.57 8.54
C MET A 56 -12.22 12.11 7.43
N GLU A 57 -12.64 13.38 7.52
CA GLU A 57 -13.47 13.99 6.47
C GLU A 57 -12.70 14.14 5.16
N LEU A 58 -11.42 14.52 5.20
CA LEU A 58 -10.57 14.57 4.01
C LEU A 58 -10.38 13.18 3.37
N VAL A 59 -10.24 12.12 4.18
CA VAL A 59 -10.15 10.74 3.68
C VAL A 59 -11.47 10.27 3.07
N LYS A 60 -12.61 10.55 3.71
CA LYS A 60 -13.94 10.21 3.18
C LYS A 60 -14.22 10.88 1.84
N GLU A 61 -13.79 12.13 1.68
CA GLU A 61 -13.95 12.84 0.41
C GLU A 61 -13.19 12.15 -0.73
N LEU A 62 -12.07 11.47 -0.46
CA LEU A 62 -11.32 10.68 -1.45
C LEU A 62 -11.99 9.34 -1.80
N GLU A 63 -13.00 8.89 -1.05
CA GLU A 63 -13.70 7.61 -1.25
C GLU A 63 -12.76 6.38 -1.33
N VAL A 64 -11.72 6.36 -0.48
CA VAL A 64 -10.74 5.28 -0.38
C VAL A 64 -11.42 3.99 0.11
N PRO A 65 -11.51 2.92 -0.70
CA PRO A 65 -12.26 1.73 -0.31
C PRO A 65 -11.43 0.70 0.45
N ILE A 66 -10.09 0.77 0.38
CA ILE A 66 -9.19 -0.15 1.06
C ILE A 66 -7.90 0.56 1.46
N ILE A 67 -7.39 0.26 2.66
CA ILE A 67 -6.16 0.85 3.20
C ILE A 67 -5.22 -0.25 3.67
N ARG A 68 -4.02 -0.31 3.10
CA ARG A 68 -2.94 -1.20 3.52
C ARG A 68 -2.40 -0.80 4.91
N TYR A 69 -2.05 -1.77 5.76
CA TYR A 69 -1.61 -1.58 7.14
C TYR A 69 -0.98 -2.87 7.72
N PRO A 70 -0.08 -2.85 8.72
CA PRO A 70 0.56 -1.71 9.39
C PRO A 70 1.82 -1.20 8.69
N GLY A 71 2.14 -1.75 7.52
CA GLY A 71 3.27 -1.23 6.80
C GLY A 71 3.62 -1.90 5.50
N GLY A 72 4.63 -1.25 4.94
CA GLY A 72 5.70 -1.79 4.16
C GLY A 72 6.81 -2.19 5.14
N ASN A 73 7.93 -1.47 5.19
CA ASN A 73 9.13 -1.91 5.92
C ASN A 73 8.90 -2.20 7.42
N PHE A 74 8.06 -1.41 8.09
CA PHE A 74 7.68 -1.57 9.50
C PHE A 74 7.26 -3.01 9.85
N VAL A 75 6.44 -3.63 9.00
CA VAL A 75 5.81 -4.92 9.31
C VAL A 75 6.84 -6.05 9.46
N SER A 76 8.00 -5.94 8.80
CA SER A 76 9.00 -7.00 8.74
C SER A 76 9.74 -7.24 10.07
N SER A 77 9.56 -6.36 11.06
CA SER A 77 10.05 -6.56 12.43
C SER A 77 8.97 -6.35 13.51
N PHE A 78 7.70 -6.26 13.09
CA PHE A 78 6.56 -5.98 13.95
C PHE A 78 6.00 -7.24 14.63
N TYR A 79 5.57 -7.09 15.89
CA TYR A 79 4.90 -8.12 16.68
C TYR A 79 3.48 -7.66 16.95
N TRP A 80 2.49 -8.23 16.27
CA TRP A 80 1.12 -7.74 16.29
C TRP A 80 0.49 -7.76 17.69
N GLU A 81 0.91 -8.68 18.56
CA GLU A 81 0.49 -8.80 19.94
C GLU A 81 0.86 -7.57 20.76
N ASP A 82 1.97 -6.91 20.44
CA ASP A 82 2.42 -5.69 21.11
C ASP A 82 1.44 -4.52 20.87
N SER A 83 0.53 -4.64 19.90
CA SER A 83 -0.41 -3.62 19.46
C SER A 83 -1.86 -3.85 19.88
N VAL A 84 -2.14 -4.89 20.67
CA VAL A 84 -3.50 -5.22 21.13
C VAL A 84 -3.56 -5.32 22.65
N GLY A 85 -4.76 -5.45 23.22
CA GLY A 85 -4.95 -5.50 24.66
C GLY A 85 -4.87 -4.13 25.33
N PRO A 86 -4.82 -4.08 26.67
CA PRO A 86 -4.77 -2.84 27.43
C PRO A 86 -3.57 -1.97 27.03
N VAL A 87 -3.83 -0.73 26.60
CA VAL A 87 -2.79 0.19 26.10
C VAL A 87 -1.65 0.39 27.11
N ALA A 88 -1.95 0.37 28.42
CA ALA A 88 -0.95 0.51 29.47
C ALA A 88 0.05 -0.66 29.57
N GLU A 89 -0.27 -1.82 29.02
CA GLU A 89 0.57 -3.02 29.02
C GLU A 89 1.36 -3.17 27.71
N ARG A 90 1.06 -2.36 26.70
CA ARG A 90 1.71 -2.44 25.38
C ARG A 90 3.16 -1.94 25.47
N PRO A 91 4.13 -2.73 24.98
CA PRO A 91 5.53 -2.35 25.07
C PRO A 91 5.88 -1.27 24.04
N LYS A 92 6.82 -0.40 24.40
CA LYS A 92 7.52 0.43 23.42
C LYS A 92 8.58 -0.41 22.71
N ARG A 93 8.72 -0.25 21.41
CA ARG A 93 9.66 -1.03 20.57
C ARG A 93 10.56 -0.10 19.78
N LEU A 94 11.81 -0.50 19.61
CA LEU A 94 12.65 0.08 18.57
C LEU A 94 12.11 -0.42 17.23
N GLU A 95 11.68 0.52 16.41
CA GLU A 95 11.27 0.30 15.04
C GLU A 95 12.51 0.49 14.17
N LEU A 96 12.91 -0.57 13.46
CA LEU A 96 14.24 -0.66 12.85
C LEU A 96 14.32 -0.06 11.45
N ALA A 97 13.24 -0.09 10.68
CA ALA A 97 13.23 0.38 9.29
C ALA A 97 13.40 1.90 9.21
N TRP A 98 12.71 2.63 10.06
CA TRP A 98 12.68 4.09 10.12
C TRP A 98 13.39 4.64 11.34
N ARG A 99 14.17 3.79 12.03
CA ARG A 99 14.96 4.10 13.22
C ARG A 99 14.17 4.93 14.23
N SER A 100 12.96 4.50 14.56
CA SER A 100 12.00 5.24 15.39
C SER A 100 11.64 4.48 16.66
N LEU A 101 10.95 5.15 17.59
CA LEU A 101 10.36 4.52 18.77
C LEU A 101 8.86 4.33 18.54
N GLU A 102 8.43 3.07 18.37
CA GLU A 102 7.02 2.71 18.27
C GLU A 102 6.42 2.53 19.67
N THR A 103 5.34 3.24 19.96
CA THR A 103 4.67 3.20 21.28
C THR A 103 3.56 2.16 21.39
N ASN A 104 3.08 1.64 20.27
CA ASN A 104 1.94 0.75 20.10
C ASN A 104 0.62 1.27 20.72
N GLU A 105 0.50 2.59 20.89
CA GLU A 105 -0.72 3.24 21.37
C GLU A 105 -1.88 3.01 20.38
N ILE A 106 -1.57 3.01 19.08
CA ILE A 106 -2.47 2.54 18.03
C ILE A 106 -1.99 1.17 17.57
N GLY A 107 -2.93 0.24 17.46
CA GLY A 107 -2.70 -1.05 16.82
C GLY A 107 -3.88 -1.48 15.96
N LEU A 108 -3.90 -2.78 15.68
CA LEU A 108 -4.89 -3.42 14.81
C LEU A 108 -6.34 -3.04 15.14
N ASN A 109 -6.73 -3.09 16.42
CA ASN A 109 -8.11 -2.89 16.84
C ASN A 109 -8.54 -1.44 16.64
N GLU A 110 -7.69 -0.50 17.04
CA GLU A 110 -7.93 0.93 16.90
C GLU A 110 -7.96 1.32 15.42
N PHE A 111 -7.01 0.82 14.62
CA PHE A 111 -6.96 1.07 13.17
C PHE A 111 -8.18 0.47 12.44
N SER A 112 -8.63 -0.72 12.81
CA SER A 112 -9.85 -1.33 12.26
C SER A 112 -11.10 -0.52 12.58
N LYS A 113 -11.14 0.15 13.74
CA LYS A 113 -12.23 1.08 14.08
C LYS A 113 -12.17 2.34 13.21
N TRP A 114 -10.97 2.91 13.05
CA TRP A 114 -10.75 4.11 12.24
C TRP A 114 -11.09 3.89 10.76
N THR A 115 -10.64 2.78 10.16
CA THR A 115 -10.93 2.43 8.77
C THR A 115 -12.42 2.27 8.50
N ARG A 116 -13.17 1.61 9.41
CA ARG A 116 -14.65 1.57 9.34
C ARG A 116 -15.27 2.96 9.40
N ALA A 117 -14.75 3.87 10.23
CA ALA A 117 -15.27 5.22 10.37
C ALA A 117 -15.09 6.07 9.09
N VAL A 118 -14.05 5.80 8.29
CA VAL A 118 -13.83 6.45 6.99
C VAL A 118 -14.41 5.69 5.80
N GLY A 119 -15.09 4.56 6.04
CA GLY A 119 -15.74 3.76 4.98
C GLY A 119 -14.77 2.89 4.17
N ALA A 120 -13.60 2.55 4.74
CA ALA A 120 -12.59 1.72 4.11
C ALA A 120 -12.48 0.34 4.74
N GLU A 121 -11.96 -0.61 3.97
CA GLU A 121 -11.54 -1.93 4.43
C GLU A 121 -10.04 -1.93 4.76
N VAL A 122 -9.60 -2.88 5.58
CA VAL A 122 -8.18 -3.09 5.88
C VAL A 122 -7.60 -4.12 4.91
N MET A 123 -6.43 -3.81 4.36
CA MET A 123 -5.52 -4.77 3.72
C MET A 123 -4.35 -5.04 4.67
N MET A 124 -4.32 -6.21 5.29
CA MET A 124 -3.41 -6.50 6.40
C MET A 124 -2.11 -7.14 5.95
N ALA A 125 -0.96 -6.55 6.25
CA ALA A 125 0.34 -7.18 6.06
C ALA A 125 0.74 -8.01 7.29
N VAL A 126 1.28 -9.21 7.05
CA VAL A 126 1.84 -10.07 8.11
C VAL A 126 3.36 -10.00 8.11
N ASN A 127 3.98 -10.08 9.29
CA ASN A 127 5.43 -10.10 9.42
C ASN A 127 6.00 -11.45 8.91
N LEU A 128 6.72 -11.41 7.78
CA LEU A 128 7.53 -12.53 7.27
C LEU A 128 9.04 -12.22 7.25
N GLY A 129 9.46 -11.12 7.86
CA GLY A 129 10.88 -10.79 8.05
C GLY A 129 11.47 -11.56 9.22
N THR A 130 11.05 -11.20 10.43
CA THR A 130 11.50 -11.83 11.69
C THR A 130 10.52 -12.85 12.27
N ARG A 131 9.36 -13.06 11.64
CA ARG A 131 8.31 -14.01 12.04
C ARG A 131 7.92 -14.92 10.88
N GLY A 132 6.86 -15.72 11.04
CA GLY A 132 6.45 -16.65 9.98
C GLY A 132 5.05 -17.24 10.17
N ILE A 133 4.88 -18.46 9.66
CA ILE A 133 3.60 -19.15 9.44
C ILE A 133 2.69 -19.13 10.67
N ALA A 134 3.20 -19.57 11.83
CA ALA A 134 2.39 -19.68 13.05
C ALA A 134 1.83 -18.33 13.51
N ASP A 135 2.62 -17.27 13.36
CA ASP A 135 2.26 -15.93 13.79
C ASP A 135 1.21 -15.30 12.87
N ALA A 136 1.34 -15.51 11.56
CA ALA A 136 0.33 -15.12 10.58
C ALA A 136 -1.00 -15.85 10.82
N CYS A 137 -0.96 -17.15 11.13
CA CYS A 137 -2.15 -17.92 11.51
C CYS A 137 -2.81 -17.39 12.78
N ASN A 138 -2.03 -17.08 13.82
CA ASN A 138 -2.54 -16.53 15.08
C ASN A 138 -3.22 -15.18 14.86
N LEU A 139 -2.61 -14.30 14.05
CA LEU A 139 -3.20 -13.01 13.69
C LEU A 139 -4.48 -13.17 12.87
N LEU A 140 -4.50 -14.09 11.90
CA LEU A 140 -5.72 -14.38 11.12
C LEU A 140 -6.84 -14.93 12.01
N GLU A 141 -6.54 -15.86 12.91
CA GLU A 141 -7.50 -16.38 13.88
C GLU A 141 -8.05 -15.25 14.76
N TYR A 142 -7.17 -14.39 15.28
CA TYR A 142 -7.54 -13.22 16.06
C TYR A 142 -8.50 -12.31 15.28
N CYS A 143 -8.19 -12.00 14.01
CA CYS A 143 -8.97 -11.08 13.19
C CYS A 143 -10.29 -11.65 12.67
N ASN A 144 -10.31 -12.90 12.23
CA ASN A 144 -11.39 -13.40 11.37
C ASN A 144 -12.23 -14.51 12.00
N HIS A 145 -11.71 -15.27 12.98
CA HIS A 145 -12.44 -16.38 13.57
C HIS A 145 -13.50 -15.89 14.57
N ASN A 146 -14.66 -16.54 14.61
CA ASN A 146 -15.83 -16.01 15.32
C ASN A 146 -15.65 -16.00 16.85
N GLY A 147 -15.09 -17.06 17.45
CA GLY A 147 -14.95 -17.24 18.90
C GLY A 147 -14.70 -18.70 19.26
N GLY A 148 -14.42 -18.98 20.54
CA GLY A 148 -14.22 -20.33 21.07
C GLY A 148 -12.82 -20.91 20.87
N THR A 149 -11.86 -20.06 20.47
CA THR A 149 -10.45 -20.43 20.28
C THR A 149 -9.55 -19.42 20.97
N LYS A 150 -8.28 -19.78 21.18
CA LYS A 150 -7.31 -18.96 21.93
C LYS A 150 -7.29 -17.50 21.46
N TYR A 151 -7.12 -17.25 20.17
CA TYR A 151 -6.92 -15.89 19.66
C TYR A 151 -8.21 -15.18 19.31
N SER A 152 -9.27 -15.90 18.93
CA SER A 152 -10.59 -15.28 18.74
C SER A 152 -11.19 -14.81 20.07
N ASP A 153 -11.06 -15.59 21.14
CA ASP A 153 -11.50 -15.19 22.47
C ASP A 153 -10.61 -14.09 23.05
N LEU A 154 -9.31 -14.06 22.72
CA LEU A 154 -8.43 -12.96 23.07
C LEU A 154 -8.90 -11.64 22.45
N ARG A 155 -9.33 -11.64 21.18
CA ARG A 155 -9.93 -10.45 20.53
C ARG A 155 -11.17 -9.97 21.30
N ILE A 156 -12.04 -10.91 21.69
CA ILE A 156 -13.25 -10.61 22.45
C ILE A 156 -12.89 -10.02 23.83
N GLN A 157 -11.89 -10.58 24.52
CA GLN A 157 -11.37 -10.07 25.79
C GLN A 157 -10.79 -8.66 25.66
N HIS A 158 -10.18 -8.34 24.52
CA HIS A 158 -9.70 -6.99 24.19
C HIS A 158 -10.82 -6.00 23.80
N GLY A 159 -12.09 -6.38 23.98
CA GLY A 159 -13.25 -5.50 23.78
C GLY A 159 -13.80 -5.49 22.35
N VAL A 160 -13.32 -6.38 21.48
CA VAL A 160 -13.80 -6.49 20.08
C VAL A 160 -14.52 -7.82 19.90
N LYS A 161 -15.85 -7.79 20.13
CA LYS A 161 -16.70 -8.98 20.06
C LYS A 161 -16.70 -9.59 18.66
N ASP A 162 -17.11 -8.81 17.67
CA ASP A 162 -17.26 -9.29 16.30
C ASP A 162 -15.89 -9.34 15.60
N PRO A 163 -15.61 -10.37 14.79
CA PRO A 163 -14.39 -10.44 14.00
C PRO A 163 -14.30 -9.26 13.02
N HIS A 164 -13.08 -8.81 12.75
CA HIS A 164 -12.81 -7.76 11.78
C HIS A 164 -13.10 -8.19 10.34
N LYS A 165 -13.07 -9.50 10.06
CA LYS A 165 -13.33 -10.10 8.74
C LYS A 165 -12.48 -9.46 7.63
N ILE A 166 -11.18 -9.34 7.89
CA ILE A 166 -10.22 -8.78 6.93
C ILE A 166 -10.13 -9.72 5.73
N LYS A 167 -10.42 -9.19 4.53
CA LYS A 167 -10.49 -9.98 3.29
C LYS A 167 -9.13 -10.16 2.65
N THR A 168 -8.33 -9.10 2.53
CA THR A 168 -7.07 -9.11 1.77
C THR A 168 -5.87 -9.04 2.70
N TRP A 169 -4.89 -9.92 2.48
CA TRP A 169 -3.68 -10.01 3.29
C TRP A 169 -2.40 -10.00 2.45
N CYS A 170 -1.42 -9.19 2.83
CA CYS A 170 -0.07 -9.19 2.24
C CYS A 170 0.83 -10.18 2.97
N LEU A 171 1.47 -11.07 2.22
CA LEU A 171 2.44 -12.03 2.74
C LEU A 171 3.81 -11.36 2.87
N GLY A 172 4.01 -10.54 3.90
CA GLY A 172 5.26 -9.77 4.11
C GLY A 172 5.26 -8.40 3.44
N ASN A 173 6.48 -7.86 3.24
CA ASN A 173 6.74 -6.64 2.48
C ASN A 173 8.10 -6.72 1.78
N GLU A 174 8.17 -6.46 0.46
CA GLU A 174 9.41 -6.13 -0.29
C GLU A 174 10.67 -6.87 0.18
N MET A 175 10.61 -8.20 0.29
CA MET A 175 11.67 -8.95 0.96
C MET A 175 12.97 -9.03 0.13
N ASP A 176 12.97 -8.53 -1.10
CA ASP A 176 14.12 -8.49 -2.02
C ASP A 176 15.06 -7.30 -1.78
N GLY A 177 14.58 -6.23 -1.13
CA GLY A 177 15.39 -5.06 -0.83
C GLY A 177 16.49 -5.34 0.21
N PRO A 178 17.78 -5.00 -0.04
CA PRO A 178 18.86 -5.19 0.93
C PRO A 178 18.75 -4.33 2.20
N TRP A 179 17.90 -3.30 2.19
CA TRP A 179 17.58 -2.49 3.36
C TRP A 179 16.56 -3.15 4.29
N GLN A 180 15.83 -4.15 3.79
CA GLN A 180 14.67 -4.71 4.48
C GLN A 180 15.08 -5.63 5.63
N VAL A 181 14.48 -5.44 6.81
CA VAL A 181 14.75 -6.33 7.96
C VAL A 181 14.27 -7.74 7.63
N GLY A 182 15.18 -8.70 7.73
CA GLY A 182 14.88 -10.11 7.43
C GLY A 182 14.78 -10.42 5.93
N HIS A 183 15.39 -9.58 5.08
CA HIS A 183 15.60 -9.79 3.64
C HIS A 183 15.78 -11.27 3.28
N LYS A 184 15.21 -11.67 2.15
CA LYS A 184 15.22 -13.04 1.65
C LYS A 184 15.60 -13.06 0.18
N ILE A 185 16.26 -14.13 -0.25
CA ILE A 185 16.27 -14.45 -1.68
C ILE A 185 14.90 -14.98 -2.13
N SER A 186 14.62 -14.94 -3.42
CA SER A 186 13.31 -15.29 -4.01
C SER A 186 12.83 -16.71 -3.64
N GLU A 187 13.74 -17.68 -3.56
CA GLU A 187 13.42 -19.05 -3.13
C GLU A 187 13.00 -19.15 -1.66
N GLU A 188 13.69 -18.43 -0.76
CA GLU A 188 13.38 -18.40 0.67
C GLU A 188 12.02 -17.72 0.91
N TYR A 189 11.80 -16.58 0.27
CA TYR A 189 10.52 -15.89 0.34
C TYR A 189 9.39 -16.73 -0.27
N GLY A 190 9.57 -17.25 -1.49
CA GLY A 190 8.57 -18.05 -2.18
C GLY A 190 8.11 -19.26 -1.37
N ARG A 191 9.05 -19.99 -0.74
CA ARG A 191 8.72 -21.12 0.15
C ARG A 191 7.97 -20.68 1.40
N LEU A 192 8.42 -19.61 2.08
CA LEU A 192 7.76 -19.11 3.28
C LEU A 192 6.34 -18.58 2.98
N ALA A 193 6.19 -17.80 1.92
CA ALA A 193 4.92 -17.25 1.48
C ALA A 193 3.92 -18.35 1.08
N LEU A 194 4.38 -19.40 0.39
CA LEU A 194 3.53 -20.55 0.04
C LEU A 194 2.98 -21.24 1.28
N GLU A 195 3.83 -21.64 2.23
CA GLU A 195 3.35 -22.40 3.39
C GLU A 195 2.53 -21.50 4.34
N THR A 196 2.86 -20.21 4.43
CA THR A 196 2.04 -19.23 5.17
C THR A 196 0.66 -19.11 4.54
N GLY A 197 0.58 -18.87 3.24
CA GLY A 197 -0.69 -18.71 2.53
C GLY A 197 -1.55 -19.97 2.55
N ARG A 198 -0.92 -21.16 2.45
CA ARG A 198 -1.61 -22.45 2.56
C ARG A 198 -2.24 -22.63 3.95
N ALA A 199 -1.48 -22.33 5.01
CA ALA A 199 -1.98 -22.43 6.38
C ALA A 199 -3.09 -21.41 6.67
N MET A 200 -2.93 -20.16 6.22
CA MET A 200 -3.95 -19.12 6.36
C MET A 200 -5.27 -19.50 5.68
N LYS A 201 -5.23 -20.01 4.43
CA LYS A 201 -6.44 -20.46 3.71
C LYS A 201 -7.11 -21.70 4.31
N LEU A 202 -6.42 -22.48 5.15
CA LEU A 202 -7.06 -23.55 5.93
C LEU A 202 -7.88 -23.02 7.10
N ILE A 203 -7.50 -21.86 7.65
CA ILE A 203 -8.24 -21.19 8.73
C ILE A 203 -9.43 -20.43 8.16
N ASP A 204 -9.21 -19.66 7.09
CA ASP A 204 -10.23 -18.86 6.43
C ASP A 204 -10.06 -18.98 4.91
N PRO A 205 -10.82 -19.88 4.23
CA PRO A 205 -10.67 -20.11 2.79
C PRO A 205 -11.18 -18.95 1.94
N ASP A 206 -11.90 -17.99 2.53
CA ASP A 206 -12.48 -16.86 1.81
C ASP A 206 -11.49 -15.69 1.67
N ILE A 207 -10.33 -15.69 2.34
CA ILE A 207 -9.37 -14.59 2.20
C ILE A 207 -8.70 -14.55 0.81
N GLU A 208 -8.26 -13.35 0.44
CA GLU A 208 -7.38 -13.11 -0.70
C GLU A 208 -5.96 -12.82 -0.22
N LEU A 209 -4.97 -13.36 -0.92
CA LEU A 209 -3.55 -13.22 -0.55
C LEU A 209 -2.75 -12.49 -1.62
N VAL A 210 -1.86 -11.60 -1.19
CA VAL A 210 -0.92 -10.87 -2.04
C VAL A 210 0.51 -11.39 -1.79
N SER A 211 1.14 -11.92 -2.84
CA SER A 211 2.57 -12.25 -2.86
C SER A 211 3.36 -10.99 -3.18
N CYS A 212 4.44 -10.71 -2.46
CA CYS A 212 5.29 -9.55 -2.70
C CYS A 212 6.07 -9.70 -4.01
N GLY A 213 5.89 -8.73 -4.92
CA GLY A 213 6.81 -8.53 -6.04
C GLY A 213 8.08 -7.80 -5.60
N SER A 214 8.89 -7.39 -6.57
CA SER A 214 10.11 -6.64 -6.32
C SER A 214 9.84 -5.21 -5.83
N SER A 215 10.76 -4.67 -5.03
CA SER A 215 10.67 -3.30 -4.49
C SER A 215 10.62 -2.19 -5.56
N ASN A 216 11.18 -2.43 -6.75
CA ASN A 216 11.11 -1.53 -7.91
C ASN A 216 11.70 -2.22 -9.15
N THR A 217 11.52 -1.60 -10.32
CA THR A 217 12.04 -2.08 -11.61
C THR A 217 13.57 -2.07 -11.71
N GLY A 218 14.26 -1.29 -10.87
CA GLY A 218 15.73 -1.22 -10.82
C GLY A 218 16.39 -2.35 -10.01
N MET A 219 15.60 -3.20 -9.34
CA MET A 219 16.13 -4.34 -8.59
C MET A 219 16.83 -5.34 -9.52
N PRO A 220 18.05 -5.80 -9.19
CA PRO A 220 18.76 -6.77 -10.05
C PRO A 220 18.02 -8.10 -10.25
N THR A 221 17.09 -8.42 -9.35
CA THR A 221 16.24 -9.61 -9.38
C THR A 221 14.95 -9.41 -10.17
N PHE A 222 14.62 -8.21 -10.62
CA PHE A 222 13.40 -7.97 -11.41
C PHE A 222 13.59 -8.41 -12.88
N PRO A 223 12.64 -9.15 -13.52
CA PRO A 223 11.40 -9.73 -12.98
C PRO A 223 11.53 -11.22 -12.58
N GLU A 224 12.76 -11.71 -12.37
CA GLU A 224 13.02 -13.10 -11.96
C GLU A 224 12.45 -13.40 -10.56
N TRP A 225 12.45 -12.40 -9.67
CA TRP A 225 11.82 -12.46 -8.36
C TRP A 225 10.35 -12.88 -8.45
N GLU A 226 9.54 -12.19 -9.25
CA GLU A 226 8.12 -12.52 -9.45
C GLU A 226 7.97 -13.91 -10.04
N ALA A 227 8.82 -14.28 -11.01
CA ALA A 227 8.75 -15.59 -11.65
C ALA A 227 8.97 -16.74 -10.63
N ILE A 228 10.03 -16.65 -9.82
CA ILE A 228 10.38 -17.67 -8.83
C ILE A 228 9.33 -17.70 -7.70
N THR A 229 8.96 -16.55 -7.17
CA THR A 229 8.05 -16.48 -6.02
C THR A 229 6.65 -16.95 -6.41
N LEU A 230 6.15 -16.55 -7.59
CA LEU A 230 4.87 -17.06 -8.12
C LEU A 230 4.94 -18.52 -8.49
N GLU A 231 6.09 -19.07 -8.88
CA GLU A 231 6.21 -20.51 -9.06
C GLU A 231 5.90 -21.27 -7.77
N HIS A 232 6.26 -20.73 -6.60
CA HIS A 232 5.85 -21.30 -5.31
C HIS A 232 4.39 -20.96 -4.98
N THR A 233 4.02 -19.69 -5.04
CA THR A 233 2.78 -19.18 -4.43
C THR A 233 1.55 -19.26 -5.34
N TYR A 234 1.68 -19.67 -6.60
CA TYR A 234 0.61 -19.55 -7.62
C TYR A 234 -0.75 -20.07 -7.16
N GLU A 235 -0.80 -21.19 -6.43
CA GLU A 235 -2.08 -21.79 -6.01
C GLU A 235 -2.72 -21.05 -4.84
N VAL A 236 -1.92 -20.43 -3.96
CA VAL A 236 -2.42 -19.78 -2.73
C VAL A 236 -2.64 -18.28 -2.91
N ALA A 237 -1.80 -17.59 -3.69
CA ALA A 237 -1.88 -16.15 -3.93
C ALA A 237 -2.96 -15.80 -4.97
N ASP A 238 -3.58 -14.64 -4.81
CA ASP A 238 -4.59 -14.10 -5.72
C ASP A 238 -4.06 -12.86 -6.46
N PHE A 239 -3.08 -12.18 -5.85
CA PHE A 239 -2.36 -11.04 -6.42
C PHE A 239 -0.85 -11.17 -6.26
N VAL A 240 -0.11 -10.49 -7.14
CA VAL A 240 1.29 -10.11 -6.94
C VAL A 240 1.40 -8.61 -6.75
N SER A 241 2.26 -8.16 -5.84
CA SER A 241 2.45 -6.73 -5.58
C SER A 241 3.40 -6.05 -6.57
N LEU A 242 3.24 -4.75 -6.77
CA LEU A 242 4.13 -3.89 -7.56
C LEU A 242 4.33 -2.57 -6.81
N HIS A 243 5.58 -2.11 -6.75
CA HIS A 243 5.91 -0.85 -6.08
C HIS A 243 6.72 0.06 -6.99
N GLN A 244 6.32 1.34 -7.06
CA GLN A 244 6.97 2.31 -7.93
C GLN A 244 6.86 3.72 -7.37
N TYR A 245 8.01 4.35 -7.19
CA TYR A 245 8.11 5.76 -6.85
C TYR A 245 8.86 6.52 -7.94
N TYR A 246 8.43 7.74 -8.22
CA TYR A 246 9.05 8.63 -9.21
C TYR A 246 9.52 9.94 -8.56
N GLY A 247 10.47 10.62 -9.19
CA GLY A 247 10.96 11.91 -8.70
C GLY A 247 11.74 12.68 -9.74
N ASN A 248 11.80 14.00 -9.59
CA ASN A 248 12.40 14.93 -10.55
C ASN A 248 13.76 15.48 -10.09
N ARG A 249 14.68 14.60 -9.70
CA ARG A 249 16.00 15.00 -9.14
C ARG A 249 16.89 15.77 -10.13
N PHE A 250 16.62 15.65 -11.43
CA PHE A 250 17.35 16.36 -12.49
C PHE A 250 16.66 17.65 -12.95
N ASN A 251 15.51 17.98 -12.37
CA ASN A 251 14.70 19.14 -12.72
C ASN A 251 14.36 19.21 -14.23
N ASP A 252 13.94 18.06 -14.77
CA ASP A 252 13.48 17.88 -16.16
C ASP A 252 12.02 17.45 -16.18
N THR A 253 11.12 18.43 -16.15
CA THR A 253 9.67 18.22 -16.13
C THR A 253 9.16 17.35 -17.30
N ALA A 254 9.76 17.47 -18.48
CA ALA A 254 9.32 16.71 -19.66
C ALA A 254 9.63 15.21 -19.48
N ASN A 255 10.85 14.89 -19.02
CA ASN A 255 11.22 13.52 -18.69
C ASN A 255 10.42 12.98 -17.51
N PHE A 256 10.22 13.80 -16.46
CA PHE A 256 9.47 13.44 -15.27
C PHE A 256 8.04 12.98 -15.61
N TRP A 257 7.29 13.71 -16.44
CA TRP A 257 5.95 13.29 -16.86
C TRP A 257 5.95 12.03 -17.74
N ALA A 258 7.02 11.81 -18.51
CA ALA A 258 7.16 10.62 -19.33
C ALA A 258 7.40 9.33 -18.52
N GLN A 259 7.76 9.42 -17.24
CA GLN A 259 7.93 8.25 -16.36
C GLN A 259 6.64 7.40 -16.21
N SER A 260 5.46 7.97 -16.49
CA SER A 260 4.24 7.16 -16.60
C SER A 260 4.28 6.09 -17.71
N VAL A 261 5.11 6.26 -18.74
CA VAL A 261 5.36 5.25 -19.78
C VAL A 261 6.16 4.07 -19.23
N ASP A 262 7.13 4.35 -18.34
CA ASP A 262 7.85 3.32 -17.60
C ASP A 262 6.90 2.52 -16.68
N MET A 263 5.97 3.19 -15.99
CA MET A 263 4.94 2.51 -15.18
C MET A 263 4.08 1.55 -16.02
N GLU A 264 3.68 1.96 -17.23
CA GLU A 264 2.96 1.09 -18.17
C GLU A 264 3.83 -0.09 -18.63
N HIS A 265 5.13 0.11 -18.85
CA HIS A 265 6.06 -0.97 -19.16
C HIS A 265 6.19 -1.95 -17.98
N PHE A 266 6.34 -1.45 -16.76
CA PHE A 266 6.43 -2.26 -15.55
C PHE A 266 5.21 -3.17 -15.38
N ILE A 267 3.99 -2.61 -15.47
CA ILE A 267 2.74 -3.38 -15.36
C ILE A 267 2.70 -4.48 -16.44
N ARG A 268 3.08 -4.17 -17.69
CA ARG A 268 3.09 -5.15 -18.78
C ARG A 268 4.12 -6.27 -18.54
N THR A 269 5.29 -5.95 -18.01
CA THR A 269 6.33 -6.93 -17.67
C THR A 269 5.84 -7.88 -16.59
N VAL A 270 5.29 -7.38 -15.47
CA VAL A 270 4.76 -8.24 -14.40
C VAL A 270 3.55 -9.06 -14.87
N THR A 271 2.68 -8.47 -15.68
CA THR A 271 1.56 -9.17 -16.32
C THR A 271 2.04 -10.34 -17.17
N ALA A 272 3.08 -10.13 -18.00
CA ALA A 272 3.68 -11.17 -18.82
C ALA A 272 4.33 -12.27 -17.96
N THR A 273 5.02 -11.92 -16.88
CA THR A 273 5.60 -12.87 -15.92
C THR A 273 4.51 -13.73 -15.27
N CYS A 274 3.41 -13.11 -14.83
CA CYS A 274 2.24 -13.81 -14.30
C CYS A 274 1.66 -14.83 -15.30
N ASP A 275 1.55 -14.44 -16.57
CA ASP A 275 1.00 -15.28 -17.63
C ASP A 275 1.95 -16.41 -18.05
N TYR A 276 3.26 -16.17 -17.98
CA TYR A 276 4.27 -17.21 -18.11
C TYR A 276 4.11 -18.28 -17.03
N ILE A 277 4.01 -17.89 -15.75
CA ILE A 277 3.81 -18.85 -14.66
C ILE A 277 2.45 -19.55 -14.76
N LYS A 278 1.39 -18.83 -15.18
CA LYS A 278 0.09 -19.44 -15.49
C LYS A 278 0.22 -20.60 -16.47
N ALA A 279 0.92 -20.38 -17.58
CA ALA A 279 1.14 -21.38 -18.60
C ALA A 279 2.00 -22.54 -18.07
N LYS A 280 3.08 -22.25 -17.33
CA LYS A 280 3.94 -23.25 -16.69
C LYS A 280 3.17 -24.16 -15.73
N LYS A 281 2.25 -23.59 -14.94
CA LYS A 281 1.37 -24.30 -14.01
C LYS A 281 0.17 -24.97 -14.68
N ARG A 282 -0.12 -24.65 -15.96
CA ARG A 282 -1.34 -25.05 -16.68
C ARG A 282 -2.62 -24.65 -15.94
N SER A 283 -2.56 -23.54 -15.21
CA SER A 283 -3.66 -23.10 -14.36
C SER A 283 -4.73 -22.35 -15.15
N LYS A 284 -5.99 -22.50 -14.73
CA LYS A 284 -7.10 -21.69 -15.22
C LYS A 284 -7.21 -20.35 -14.48
N LYS A 285 -6.64 -20.26 -13.27
CA LYS A 285 -6.59 -19.01 -12.50
C LYS A 285 -5.72 -18.00 -13.24
N THR A 286 -6.11 -16.74 -13.20
CA THR A 286 -5.31 -15.61 -13.69
C THR A 286 -4.85 -14.82 -12.48
N MET A 287 -3.53 -14.66 -12.34
CA MET A 287 -2.95 -13.82 -11.30
C MET A 287 -3.21 -12.35 -11.61
N ASN A 288 -3.77 -11.61 -10.65
CA ASN A 288 -4.00 -10.18 -10.79
C ASN A 288 -2.88 -9.39 -10.10
N LEU A 289 -2.88 -8.07 -10.30
CA LEU A 289 -1.85 -7.17 -9.79
C LEU A 289 -2.42 -6.31 -8.66
N SER A 290 -1.61 -6.16 -7.62
CA SER A 290 -1.79 -5.23 -6.51
C SER A 290 -0.69 -4.17 -6.57
N PHE A 291 -0.98 -3.00 -7.13
CA PHE A 291 -0.01 -1.90 -7.15
C PHE A 291 -0.03 -1.16 -5.79
N ASP A 292 0.32 -1.86 -4.73
CA ASP A 292 0.06 -1.45 -3.34
C ASP A 292 1.14 -0.55 -2.72
N GLU A 293 2.06 -0.05 -3.53
CA GLU A 293 2.84 1.17 -3.26
C GLU A 293 3.09 1.96 -4.54
N TRP A 294 2.50 3.14 -4.66
CA TRP A 294 2.85 4.07 -5.74
C TRP A 294 2.72 5.52 -5.30
N ASN A 295 3.68 6.38 -5.69
CA ASN A 295 3.57 7.84 -5.58
C ASN A 295 4.73 8.57 -6.27
N VAL A 296 4.72 9.90 -6.19
CA VAL A 296 5.91 10.73 -6.25
C VAL A 296 6.58 10.77 -4.88
N TRP A 297 7.91 10.59 -4.85
CA TRP A 297 8.70 10.67 -3.62
C TRP A 297 10.17 11.04 -3.92
N PHE A 298 10.57 12.25 -3.54
CA PHE A 298 11.98 12.68 -3.62
C PHE A 298 12.35 13.94 -2.83
N HIS A 299 11.39 14.77 -2.43
CA HIS A 299 11.68 16.12 -1.90
C HIS A 299 12.31 16.09 -0.51
N SER A 300 11.91 15.17 0.36
CA SER A 300 12.34 15.07 1.76
C SER A 300 13.61 14.25 1.98
N ASN A 301 14.15 13.60 0.96
CA ASN A 301 15.21 12.59 1.10
C ASN A 301 16.41 13.03 1.96
N GLN A 302 16.89 14.26 1.77
CA GLN A 302 18.06 14.76 2.50
C GLN A 302 17.74 15.01 3.98
N GLU A 303 16.54 15.50 4.30
CA GLU A 303 16.07 15.72 5.67
C GLU A 303 15.89 14.38 6.37
N ASP A 304 15.30 13.40 5.68
CA ASP A 304 15.06 12.05 6.21
C ASP A 304 16.37 11.34 6.56
N ASP A 305 17.37 11.43 5.68
CA ASP A 305 18.71 10.88 5.91
C ASP A 305 19.37 11.51 7.15
N ASP A 306 19.22 12.82 7.35
CA ASP A 306 19.75 13.51 8.53
C ASP A 306 19.03 13.06 9.82
N ILE A 307 17.70 13.03 9.81
CA ILE A 307 16.89 12.60 10.95
C ILE A 307 17.26 11.17 11.34
N MET A 308 17.24 10.24 10.38
CA MET A 308 17.53 8.83 10.66
C MET A 308 18.97 8.62 11.12
N LYS A 309 19.94 9.40 10.62
CA LYS A 309 21.35 9.24 10.97
C LYS A 309 21.71 9.88 12.30
N ASN A 310 21.33 11.15 12.47
CA ASN A 310 21.83 12.02 13.54
C ASN A 310 20.84 12.11 14.71
N ASN A 311 19.55 11.88 14.47
CA ASN A 311 18.50 11.98 15.49
C ASN A 311 17.59 10.73 15.53
N PRO A 312 18.13 9.49 15.64
CA PRO A 312 17.32 8.28 15.63
C PRO A 312 16.54 8.08 16.95
N TRP A 313 15.58 7.16 16.89
CA TRP A 313 14.77 6.62 18.00
C TRP A 313 13.81 7.64 18.61
N GLN A 314 13.43 8.65 17.83
CA GLN A 314 12.36 9.58 18.18
C GLN A 314 10.99 8.89 18.07
N LYS A 315 10.02 9.34 18.88
CA LYS A 315 8.61 9.03 18.66
C LYS A 315 8.11 9.93 17.52
N ALA A 316 7.56 9.32 16.47
CA ALA A 316 6.90 10.03 15.37
C ALA A 316 7.70 11.21 14.76
N PRO A 317 8.97 10.99 14.33
CA PRO A 317 9.73 12.03 13.65
C PRO A 317 9.06 12.46 12.34
N LYS A 318 9.40 13.65 11.85
CA LYS A 318 8.94 14.16 10.55
C LYS A 318 9.68 13.50 9.39
N LEU A 319 9.34 12.25 9.11
CA LEU A 319 9.92 11.47 8.02
C LEU A 319 8.98 11.46 6.82
N LEU A 320 9.58 11.53 5.62
CA LEU A 320 8.92 11.42 4.32
C LEU A 320 7.84 12.50 4.11
N GLU A 321 8.00 13.69 4.68
CA GLU A 321 7.02 14.78 4.56
C GLU A 321 7.23 15.61 3.29
N ASP A 322 7.18 14.96 2.12
CA ASP A 322 7.23 15.62 0.81
C ASP A 322 6.13 16.70 0.70
N VAL A 323 6.52 17.91 0.30
CA VAL A 323 5.60 18.99 -0.05
C VAL A 323 5.48 19.04 -1.56
N TYR A 324 4.34 18.56 -2.09
CA TYR A 324 4.15 18.39 -3.51
C TYR A 324 3.84 19.70 -4.24
N ASP A 325 4.38 19.84 -5.44
CA ASP A 325 4.09 20.92 -6.35
C ASP A 325 3.08 20.53 -7.44
N PHE A 326 2.92 21.37 -8.47
CA PHE A 326 1.96 21.10 -9.53
C PHE A 326 2.44 20.07 -10.55
N GLU A 327 3.75 19.95 -10.82
CA GLU A 327 4.24 18.93 -11.75
C GLU A 327 4.11 17.52 -11.15
N ASP A 328 4.27 17.40 -9.83
CA ASP A 328 4.01 16.17 -9.08
C ASP A 328 2.55 15.71 -9.25
N ALA A 329 1.60 16.64 -9.12
CA ALA A 329 0.17 16.36 -9.32
C ALA A 329 -0.15 15.95 -10.76
N ILE A 330 0.56 16.46 -11.76
CA ILE A 330 0.42 16.00 -13.15
C ILE A 330 0.90 14.56 -13.28
N LEU A 331 2.08 14.21 -12.73
CA LEU A 331 2.56 12.83 -12.80
C LEU A 331 1.63 11.87 -12.06
N VAL A 332 1.14 12.21 -10.87
CA VAL A 332 0.13 11.42 -10.15
C VAL A 332 -1.13 11.21 -11.01
N GLY A 333 -1.60 12.25 -11.69
CA GLY A 333 -2.70 12.14 -12.65
C GLY A 333 -2.42 11.17 -13.80
N LEU A 334 -1.20 11.19 -14.34
CA LEU A 334 -0.76 10.26 -15.39
C LEU A 334 -0.67 8.82 -14.88
N MET A 335 -0.14 8.60 -13.68
CA MET A 335 -0.07 7.28 -13.04
C MET A 335 -1.48 6.69 -12.82
N LEU A 336 -2.44 7.50 -12.36
CA LEU A 336 -3.84 7.08 -12.23
C LEU A 336 -4.45 6.67 -13.59
N ILE A 337 -4.14 7.40 -14.66
CA ILE A 337 -4.56 7.04 -16.02
C ILE A 337 -3.97 5.69 -16.44
N VAL A 338 -2.70 5.42 -16.13
CA VAL A 338 -2.06 4.13 -16.39
C VAL A 338 -2.76 3.00 -15.62
N LEU A 339 -3.04 3.18 -14.32
CA LEU A 339 -3.80 2.20 -13.53
C LEU A 339 -5.16 1.89 -14.16
N MET A 340 -5.91 2.92 -14.59
CA MET A 340 -7.21 2.73 -15.26
C MET A 340 -7.09 2.02 -16.61
N LYS A 341 -6.04 2.32 -17.40
CA LYS A 341 -5.74 1.63 -18.67
C LYS A 341 -5.41 0.15 -18.50
N HIS A 342 -4.97 -0.26 -17.31
CA HIS A 342 -4.62 -1.63 -16.96
C HIS A 342 -5.60 -2.27 -15.98
N SER A 343 -6.82 -1.73 -15.87
CA SER A 343 -7.87 -2.21 -14.97
C SER A 343 -8.33 -3.64 -15.25
N ASP A 344 -7.96 -4.24 -16.39
CA ASP A 344 -8.17 -5.65 -16.68
C ASP A 344 -7.33 -6.57 -15.80
N ARG A 345 -6.14 -6.12 -15.36
CA ARG A 345 -5.19 -6.91 -14.55
C ARG A 345 -4.83 -6.27 -13.22
N VAL A 346 -4.76 -4.95 -13.14
CA VAL A 346 -4.58 -4.21 -11.88
C VAL A 346 -5.95 -4.09 -11.22
N LYS A 347 -6.13 -4.81 -10.11
CA LYS A 347 -7.40 -4.85 -9.37
C LYS A 347 -7.32 -4.18 -8.02
N MET A 348 -6.11 -3.85 -7.58
CA MET A 348 -5.84 -3.19 -6.33
C MET A 348 -4.65 -2.26 -6.52
N ALA A 349 -4.70 -1.08 -5.92
CA ALA A 349 -3.57 -0.17 -5.89
C ALA A 349 -3.67 0.73 -4.66
N CYS A 350 -2.53 1.08 -4.07
CA CYS A 350 -2.48 1.89 -2.86
C CYS A 350 -1.55 3.09 -3.07
N LEU A 351 -2.13 4.29 -3.11
CA LEU A 351 -1.34 5.53 -3.03
C LEU A 351 -0.57 5.51 -1.71
N ALA A 352 0.76 5.55 -1.81
CA ALA A 352 1.67 5.49 -0.67
C ALA A 352 2.16 6.89 -0.30
N GLN A 353 1.73 7.52 0.79
CA GLN A 353 0.76 7.07 1.80
C GLN A 353 -0.40 8.07 1.94
N LEU A 354 -1.27 7.87 2.93
CA LEU A 354 -2.54 8.59 3.03
C LEU A 354 -2.45 9.92 3.80
N VAL A 355 -1.62 9.98 4.85
CA VAL A 355 -1.53 11.14 5.76
C VAL A 355 -0.07 11.41 6.15
N ASN A 356 0.39 12.65 6.05
CA ASN A 356 1.74 13.18 6.32
C ASN A 356 2.90 12.58 5.53
N VAL A 357 3.03 11.26 5.54
CA VAL A 357 4.10 10.50 4.89
C VAL A 357 3.79 10.40 3.41
N ILE A 358 4.54 11.10 2.56
CA ILE A 358 4.39 11.17 1.10
C ILE A 358 2.91 11.17 0.71
N ALA A 359 2.17 12.14 1.26
CA ALA A 359 0.72 12.04 1.39
C ALA A 359 -0.07 13.14 0.67
N PRO A 360 -1.29 12.85 0.19
CA PRO A 360 -2.20 13.88 -0.31
C PRO A 360 -2.79 14.73 0.83
N ILE A 361 -2.75 14.27 2.08
CA ILE A 361 -3.29 14.94 3.25
C ILE A 361 -2.16 15.22 4.23
N MET A 362 -2.01 16.47 4.67
CA MET A 362 -1.03 16.88 5.66
C MET A 362 -1.69 17.40 6.92
N THR A 363 -0.99 17.28 8.04
CA THR A 363 -1.38 17.85 9.33
C THR A 363 -0.21 18.61 9.96
N GLU A 364 -0.56 19.71 10.62
CA GLU A 364 0.31 20.37 11.58
C GLU A 364 -0.04 19.90 12.99
N GLU A 365 0.99 19.72 13.82
CA GLU A 365 0.80 19.32 15.22
C GLU A 365 -0.02 20.38 15.97
N ASN A 366 -1.19 20.00 16.49
CA ASN A 366 -2.13 20.91 17.16
C ASN A 366 -2.66 22.03 16.24
N GLY A 367 -2.51 21.84 14.92
CA GLY A 367 -2.89 22.79 13.89
C GLY A 367 -3.84 22.19 12.84
N PRO A 368 -4.02 22.86 11.69
CA PRO A 368 -4.96 22.42 10.66
C PRO A 368 -4.52 21.14 9.96
N ALA A 369 -5.46 20.55 9.21
CA ALA A 369 -5.18 19.59 8.16
C ALA A 369 -5.45 20.25 6.79
N TRP A 370 -4.64 19.93 5.78
CA TRP A 370 -4.79 20.49 4.43
C TRP A 370 -4.53 19.47 3.32
N LYS A 371 -5.00 19.81 2.12
CA LYS A 371 -4.88 19.02 0.89
C LYS A 371 -3.62 19.46 0.14
N GLN A 372 -2.75 18.51 -0.18
CA GLN A 372 -1.62 18.74 -1.10
C GLN A 372 -2.10 18.84 -2.55
N THR A 373 -1.21 19.23 -3.46
CA THR A 373 -1.51 19.31 -4.90
C THR A 373 -1.98 17.95 -5.46
N ILE A 374 -1.34 16.85 -5.05
CA ILE A 374 -1.67 15.48 -5.50
C ILE A 374 -3.03 14.96 -5.01
N TYR A 375 -3.66 15.64 -4.02
CA TYR A 375 -4.98 15.26 -3.50
C TYR A 375 -6.06 15.30 -4.60
N TYR A 376 -6.00 16.31 -5.47
CA TYR A 376 -7.05 16.58 -6.46
C TYR A 376 -7.12 15.59 -7.63
N PRO A 377 -6.01 15.23 -8.31
CA PRO A 377 -6.07 14.19 -9.34
C PRO A 377 -6.56 12.86 -8.76
N TYR A 378 -6.13 12.50 -7.55
CA TYR A 378 -6.58 11.31 -6.85
C TYR A 378 -8.07 11.35 -6.52
N LEU A 379 -8.56 12.45 -5.93
CA LEU A 379 -9.98 12.70 -5.66
C LEU A 379 -10.82 12.49 -6.92
N HIS A 380 -10.43 13.12 -8.03
CA HIS A 380 -11.19 13.05 -9.27
C HIS A 380 -11.20 11.63 -9.85
N ALA A 381 -10.08 10.94 -9.84
CA ALA A 381 -10.00 9.57 -10.32
C ALA A 381 -10.88 8.63 -9.47
N SER A 382 -10.82 8.75 -8.15
CA SER A 382 -11.62 7.91 -7.26
C SER A 382 -13.13 8.16 -7.41
N LYS A 383 -13.57 9.42 -7.46
CA LYS A 383 -15.00 9.77 -7.60
C LYS A 383 -15.59 9.45 -8.96
N TYR A 384 -14.85 9.74 -10.03
CA TYR A 384 -15.40 9.73 -11.39
C TYR A 384 -14.88 8.60 -12.27
N GLY A 385 -13.82 7.89 -11.86
CA GLY A 385 -13.25 6.75 -12.57
C GLY A 385 -13.91 5.41 -12.27
N ARG A 386 -15.08 5.39 -11.60
CA ARG A 386 -15.83 4.15 -11.32
C ARG A 386 -16.66 3.76 -12.56
N GLY A 387 -16.56 2.51 -13.01
CA GLY A 387 -17.31 2.01 -14.17
C GLY A 387 -16.46 1.13 -15.08
N ILE A 388 -16.62 1.28 -16.39
CA ILE A 388 -15.88 0.49 -17.41
C ILE A 388 -14.81 1.37 -18.03
N ALA A 389 -13.54 0.96 -17.93
CA ALA A 389 -12.45 1.54 -18.68
C ALA A 389 -12.61 1.20 -20.18
N LEU A 390 -12.49 2.20 -21.05
CA LEU A 390 -12.57 2.03 -22.50
C LEU A 390 -11.18 2.07 -23.12
N GLN A 391 -11.01 1.35 -24.24
CA GLN A 391 -9.77 1.33 -25.00
C GLN A 391 -9.48 2.72 -25.58
N PRO A 392 -8.39 3.39 -25.19
CA PRO A 392 -8.03 4.66 -25.78
C PRO A 392 -7.43 4.44 -27.18
N VAL A 393 -8.14 4.85 -28.23
CA VAL A 393 -7.60 4.90 -29.60
C VAL A 393 -7.17 6.35 -29.88
N ILE A 394 -5.91 6.64 -29.60
CA ILE A 394 -5.36 8.00 -29.56
C ILE A 394 -4.28 8.21 -30.63
N SER A 395 -4.35 9.34 -31.33
CA SER A 395 -3.28 9.89 -32.15
C SER A 395 -2.87 11.25 -31.56
N SER A 396 -1.71 11.31 -30.93
CA SER A 396 -1.18 12.51 -30.26
C SER A 396 0.22 12.84 -30.78
N PRO A 397 0.63 14.12 -30.84
CA PRO A 397 2.00 14.51 -31.08
C PRO A 397 2.92 13.92 -30.01
N LYS A 398 4.16 13.64 -30.41
CA LYS A 398 5.19 13.10 -29.53
C LYS A 398 6.25 14.16 -29.23
N HIS A 399 6.99 13.95 -28.17
CA HIS A 399 8.23 14.65 -27.87
C HIS A 399 9.25 13.61 -27.43
N ASP A 400 10.52 13.92 -27.64
CA ASP A 400 11.61 13.05 -27.22
C ASP A 400 11.94 13.33 -25.75
N THR A 401 12.29 12.26 -25.03
CA THR A 401 12.78 12.26 -23.66
C THR A 401 14.23 11.79 -23.62
N ILE A 402 14.91 11.94 -22.48
CA ILE A 402 16.31 11.54 -22.37
C ILE A 402 16.49 10.02 -22.33
N ASP A 403 15.44 9.30 -21.94
CA ASP A 403 15.38 7.83 -21.83
C ASP A 403 14.56 7.18 -22.95
#